data_AF-A0A831ZF77-F1
#
_entry.id   AF-A0A831ZF77-F1
#
_cell.length_a   1.000
_cell.length_b   1.000
_cell.length_c   1.000
_cell.angle_alpha   90.00
_cell.angle_beta   90.00
_cell.angle_gamma   90.00
#
_symmetry.space_group_name_H-M   'P 1'
#
loop_
_entity.id
_entity.type
_entity.pdbx_description
1 polymer ?
#
loop_
_entity_poly.entity_id
_entity_poly.type
_entity_poly.pdbx_seq_one_letter_code
_entity_poly.pdbx_strand_id
1 'polypeptide(L)'
;MNELVNKTTTSTEKLKDVINFSPLSTERINKAELYYNVRNIDRYDAIQLLHGQLQPQIGDVVLAKVLAIGQHQRIELGTRRRVDLNIGNEIMAL
;
A
#
# COMPACT_ATOMS: atom_id res chain seq x y z
N MET A 1 -32.91 32.82 -0.79
CA MET A 1 -31.72 33.06 0.04
C MET A 1 -31.08 31.72 0.35
N ASN A 2 -30.48 31.06 -0.65
CA ASN A 2 -29.85 29.75 -0.52
C ASN A 2 -28.39 29.87 -0.96
N GLU A 3 -27.53 30.28 -0.04
CA GLU A 3 -26.07 30.21 -0.20
C GLU A 3 -25.51 29.53 1.04
N LEU A 4 -25.42 28.19 1.06
CA LEU A 4 -24.57 27.47 2.03
C LEU A 4 -24.32 25.98 1.73
N VAL A 5 -24.61 25.47 0.52
CA VAL A 5 -24.47 24.01 0.24
C VAL A 5 -23.39 23.64 -0.80
N ASN A 6 -22.59 24.59 -1.30
CA ASN A 6 -21.65 24.30 -2.40
C ASN A 6 -20.18 24.64 -2.09
N LYS A 7 -19.64 24.24 -0.93
CA LYS A 7 -18.20 24.39 -0.67
C LYS A 7 -17.44 23.14 -0.21
N THR A 8 -18.12 22.01 -0.02
CA THR A 8 -17.46 20.79 0.52
C THR A 8 -17.32 19.64 -0.49
N THR A 9 -17.90 19.77 -1.69
CA THR A 9 -17.95 18.67 -2.68
C THR A 9 -16.85 18.76 -3.75
N THR A 10 -16.05 19.83 -3.78
CA THR A 10 -15.13 20.11 -4.91
C THR A 10 -13.75 19.46 -4.78
N SER A 11 -13.36 18.96 -3.61
CA SER A 11 -11.98 18.47 -3.38
C SER A 11 -11.77 17.00 -3.72
N THR A 12 -12.80 16.16 -3.58
CA THR A 12 -12.70 14.71 -3.83
C THR A 12 -12.92 14.32 -5.29
N GLU A 13 -13.65 15.12 -6.08
CA GLU A 13 -13.86 14.85 -7.50
C GLU A 13 -12.66 15.25 -8.38
N LYS A 14 -11.92 16.31 -8.01
CA LYS A 14 -10.72 16.75 -8.74
C LYS A 14 -9.53 15.77 -8.68
N LEU A 15 -9.50 14.87 -7.70
CA LEU A 15 -8.41 13.90 -7.54
C LEU A 15 -8.58 12.65 -8.44
N LYS A 16 -9.81 12.38 -8.92
CA LYS A 16 -10.10 11.22 -9.77
C LYS A 16 -9.47 11.33 -11.15
N ASP A 17 -9.15 12.54 -11.61
CA ASP A 17 -8.61 12.78 -12.95
C ASP A 17 -7.09 12.53 -13.05
N VAL A 18 -6.40 12.22 -11.94
CA VAL A 18 -4.93 12.05 -11.91
C VAL A 18 -4.49 10.69 -11.35
N ILE A 19 -5.36 9.99 -10.60
CA ILE A 19 -5.04 8.72 -9.96
C ILE A 19 -5.62 7.56 -10.78
N ASN A 20 -4.75 6.67 -11.24
CA ASN A 20 -5.14 5.44 -11.93
C ASN A 20 -5.15 4.26 -10.96
N PHE A 21 -6.04 3.31 -11.19
CA PHE A 21 -6.20 2.11 -10.38
C PHE A 21 -5.91 0.88 -11.23
N SER A 22 -5.14 -0.07 -10.71
CA SER A 22 -4.96 -1.38 -11.35
C SER A 22 -5.23 -2.51 -10.36
N PRO A 23 -5.83 -3.63 -10.77
CA PRO A 23 -6.03 -4.76 -9.88
C PRO A 23 -4.69 -5.32 -9.39
N LEU A 24 -4.64 -5.65 -8.10
CA LEU A 24 -3.56 -6.46 -7.51
C LEU A 24 -4.03 -7.93 -7.47
N SER A 25 -3.35 -8.79 -8.22
CA SER A 25 -3.77 -10.20 -8.31
C SER A 25 -3.59 -10.92 -6.98
N THR A 26 -4.48 -11.88 -6.68
CA THR A 26 -4.38 -12.72 -5.49
C THR A 26 -3.05 -13.45 -5.40
N GLU A 27 -2.47 -13.84 -6.53
CA GLU A 27 -1.13 -14.44 -6.57
C GLU A 27 -0.06 -13.48 -6.04
N ARG A 28 -0.09 -12.20 -6.43
CA ARG A 28 0.84 -11.20 -5.91
C ARG A 28 0.60 -10.90 -4.44
N ILE A 29 -0.67 -10.79 -4.01
CA ILE A 29 -1.03 -10.63 -2.59
C ILE A 29 -0.47 -11.78 -1.74
N ASN A 30 -0.57 -13.02 -2.24
CA ASN A 30 -0.07 -14.20 -1.52
C ASN A 30 1.46 -14.31 -1.53
N LYS A 31 2.13 -13.79 -2.56
CA LYS A 31 3.60 -13.76 -2.66
C LYS A 31 4.23 -12.62 -1.86
N ALA A 32 3.49 -11.55 -1.62
CA ALA A 32 3.97 -10.41 -0.87
C ALA A 32 4.21 -10.78 0.60
N GLU A 33 5.39 -10.44 1.11
CA GLU A 33 5.72 -10.66 2.50
C GLU A 33 5.04 -9.61 3.38
N LEU A 34 4.31 -10.06 4.41
CA LEU A 34 3.64 -9.15 5.34
C LEU A 34 4.62 -8.73 6.44
N TYR A 35 5.04 -7.46 6.40
CA TYR A 35 5.87 -6.90 7.44
C TYR A 35 5.13 -6.86 8.79
N TYR A 36 5.86 -6.85 9.90
CA TYR A 36 5.22 -6.98 11.21
C TYR A 36 4.17 -5.88 11.51
N ASN A 37 4.33 -4.70 10.91
CA ASN A 37 3.44 -3.55 11.14
C ASN A 37 2.08 -3.65 10.43
N VAL A 38 1.92 -4.54 9.44
CA VAL A 38 0.63 -4.76 8.72
C VAL A 38 -0.22 -5.90 9.31
N ARG A 39 0.14 -6.47 10.46
CA ARG A 39 -0.50 -7.67 11.05
C ARG A 39 -2.00 -7.56 11.34
N ASN A 40 -2.54 -6.35 11.44
CA ASN A 40 -3.95 -6.08 11.78
C ASN A 40 -4.79 -5.71 10.56
N ILE A 41 -4.23 -5.81 9.35
CA ILE A 41 -4.90 -5.46 8.11
C ILE A 41 -5.34 -6.75 7.44
N ASP A 42 -6.60 -6.79 6.99
CA ASP A 42 -7.02 -7.85 6.07
C ASP A 42 -6.36 -7.59 4.72
N ARG A 43 -5.31 -8.35 4.40
CA ARG A 43 -4.60 -8.22 3.12
C ARG A 43 -5.50 -8.46 1.90
N TYR A 44 -6.64 -9.13 2.08
CA TYR A 44 -7.60 -9.36 1.00
C TYR A 44 -8.46 -8.13 0.71
N ASP A 45 -8.40 -7.08 1.53
CA ASP A 45 -8.99 -5.77 1.22
C ASP A 45 -8.07 -4.93 0.30
N ALA A 46 -6.78 -5.25 0.25
CA ALA A 46 -5.78 -4.57 -0.59
C ALA A 46 -5.79 -5.09 -2.05
N ILE A 47 -6.93 -4.96 -2.74
CA ILE A 47 -7.16 -5.53 -4.09
C ILE A 47 -6.74 -4.61 -5.25
N GLN A 48 -6.32 -3.38 -4.98
CA GLN A 48 -5.97 -2.40 -6.00
C GLN A 48 -4.65 -1.70 -5.68
N LEU A 49 -3.87 -1.43 -6.72
CA LEU A 49 -2.74 -0.52 -6.69
C LEU A 49 -3.17 0.85 -7.19
N LEU A 50 -2.79 1.87 -6.43
CA LEU A 50 -2.96 3.28 -6.78
C LEU A 50 -1.73 3.75 -7.53
N HIS A 51 -1.92 4.44 -8.66
CA HIS A 51 -0.85 4.99 -9.49
C HIS A 51 -1.05 6.48 -9.70
N GLY A 52 0.05 7.24 -9.78
CA GLY A 52 0.03 8.68 -10.02
C GLY A 52 1.04 9.40 -9.12
N GLN A 53 0.90 10.73 -9.01
CA GLN A 53 1.64 11.50 -8.02
C GLN A 53 0.98 11.32 -6.65
N LEU A 54 1.38 10.24 -5.96
CA LEU A 54 0.85 9.86 -4.66
C LEU A 54 1.93 10.05 -3.59
N GLN A 55 1.50 10.55 -2.43
CA GLN A 55 2.33 10.63 -1.24
C GLN A 55 1.63 9.86 -0.11
N PRO A 56 2.02 8.60 0.15
CA PRO A 56 1.45 7.80 1.21
C PRO A 56 1.52 8.55 2.55
N GLN A 57 0.42 8.51 3.30
CA GLN A 57 0.30 9.08 4.63
C GLN A 57 0.53 8.01 5.69
N ILE A 58 0.72 8.46 6.94
CA ILE A 58 0.84 7.55 8.08
C ILE A 58 -0.43 6.69 8.17
N GLY A 59 -0.24 5.37 8.15
CA GLY A 59 -1.34 4.40 8.21
C GLY A 59 -1.81 3.90 6.84
N ASP A 60 -1.27 4.43 5.74
CA ASP A 60 -1.52 3.88 4.40
C ASP A 60 -0.75 2.57 4.20
N VAL A 61 -1.38 1.60 3.54
CA VAL A 61 -0.72 0.36 3.13
C VAL A 61 0.01 0.58 1.82
N VAL A 62 1.30 0.27 1.81
CA VAL A 62 2.13 0.32 0.61
C VAL A 62 2.61 -1.08 0.22
N LEU A 63 2.70 -1.31 -1.09
CA LEU A 63 3.38 -2.47 -1.66
C LEU A 63 4.74 -2.03 -2.18
N ALA A 64 5.80 -2.39 -1.46
CA ALA A 64 7.19 -2.08 -1.82
C ALA A 64 7.85 -3.26 -2.55
N LYS A 65 8.75 -2.97 -3.49
CA LYS A 65 9.61 -3.98 -4.12
C LYS A 65 11.05 -3.82 -3.64
N VAL A 66 11.68 -4.93 -3.23
CA VAL A 66 13.08 -4.93 -2.82
C VAL A 66 13.96 -4.78 -4.06
N LEU A 67 14.62 -3.63 -4.21
CA LEU A 67 15.53 -3.36 -5.33
C LEU A 67 16.99 -3.66 -4.98
N ALA A 68 17.35 -3.54 -3.71
CA ALA A 68 18.69 -3.80 -3.20
C ALA A 68 18.61 -4.24 -1.74
N ILE A 69 19.60 -5.00 -1.28
CA ILE A 69 19.73 -5.45 0.11
C ILE A 69 20.93 -4.74 0.73
N GLY A 70 20.71 -4.05 1.84
CA GLY A 70 21.75 -3.39 2.62
C GLY A 70 22.15 -4.22 3.85
N GLN A 71 22.33 -3.53 4.98
CA GLN A 71 22.70 -4.16 6.26
C GLN A 71 21.57 -5.02 6.84
N HIS A 72 20.32 -4.64 6.61
CA HIS A 72 19.16 -5.42 7.03
C HIS A 72 18.87 -6.48 5.96
N GLN A 73 19.39 -7.69 6.18
CA GLN A 73 19.23 -8.82 5.27
C GLN A 73 17.97 -9.64 5.55
N ARG A 74 17.26 -9.35 6.64
CA ARG A 74 16.09 -10.09 7.09
C ARG A 74 15.00 -9.15 7.56
N ILE A 75 13.74 -9.52 7.32
CA ILE A 75 12.59 -8.79 7.86
C ILE A 75 11.82 -9.65 8.84
N GLU A 76 11.23 -8.99 9.83
CA GLU A 76 10.27 -9.61 10.73
C GLU A 76 8.87 -9.58 10.10
N LEU A 77 8.30 -10.77 9.97
CA LEU A 77 6.94 -10.95 9.48
C LEU A 77 5.91 -10.69 10.59
N GLY A 78 4.65 -10.44 10.22
CA GLY A 78 3.52 -10.39 11.16
C GLY A 78 3.38 -11.61 12.09
N THR A 79 3.97 -12.75 11.71
CA THR A 79 4.02 -13.99 12.48
C THR A 79 5.18 -14.08 13.48
N ARG A 80 5.93 -12.99 13.69
CA ARG A 80 7.17 -12.93 14.52
C ARG A 80 8.31 -13.82 14.03
N ARG A 81 8.21 -14.36 12.81
CA ARG A 81 9.31 -15.07 12.13
C ARG A 81 10.16 -14.08 11.35
N ARG A 82 11.47 -14.34 11.29
CA ARG A 82 12.36 -13.58 10.41
C ARG A 82 12.64 -14.37 9.13
N VAL A 83 12.41 -13.74 7.99
CA VAL A 83 12.73 -14.29 6.66
C VAL A 83 13.81 -13.45 6.01
N ASP A 84 14.56 -14.08 5.11
CA ASP A 84 15.60 -13.40 4.36
C ASP A 84 14.98 -12.52 3.28
N LEU A 85 15.44 -11.28 3.18
CA LEU A 85 15.07 -10.40 2.08
C LEU A 85 15.72 -10.90 0.81
N ASN A 86 14.95 -11.04 -0.26
CA ASN A 86 15.50 -11.28 -1.58
C ASN A 86 15.14 -10.15 -2.53
N ILE A 87 16.09 -9.81 -3.41
CA ILE A 87 15.87 -8.82 -4.46
C ILE A 87 14.71 -9.30 -5.35
N GLY A 88 13.77 -8.40 -5.61
CA GLY A 88 12.59 -8.69 -6.40
C GLY A 88 11.37 -9.12 -5.58
N ASN A 89 11.52 -9.48 -4.31
CA ASN A 89 10.36 -9.71 -3.44
C ASN A 89 9.54 -8.42 -3.26
N GLU A 90 8.23 -8.63 -3.08
CA GLU A 90 7.30 -7.56 -2.72
C GLU A 90 6.98 -7.66 -1.23
N ILE A 91 6.84 -6.51 -0.57
CA ILE A 91 6.58 -6.39 0.86
C ILE A 91 5.39 -5.47 1.06
N MET A 92 4.44 -5.89 1.88
CA MET A 92 3.35 -5.04 2.35
C MET A 92 3.74 -4.40 3.69
N ALA A 93 3.66 -3.07 3.77
CA ALA A 93 4.03 -2.30 4.96
C ALA A 93 3.08 -1.10 5.19
N LEU A 94 3.05 -0.62 6.43
CA LEU A 94 2.47 0.67 6.85
C LEU A 94 3.53 1.75 7.05
#